data_AF-A0A1R0H8J6-F1
#
_entry.id   AF-A0A1R0H8J6-F1
#
_cell.length_a   1.000
_cell.length_b   1.000
_cell.length_c   1.000
_cell.angle_alpha   90.00
_cell.angle_beta   90.00
_cell.angle_gamma   90.00
#
_symmetry.space_group_name_H-M   'P 1'
#
loop_
_entity.id
_entity.type
_entity.pdbx_description
1 polymer ?
#
loop_
_entity_poly.entity_id
_entity_poly.type
_entity_poly.pdbx_seq_one_letter_code
_entity_poly.pdbx_strand_id
1 'polypeptide(L)'
;MEVSMLEKSNLNRKIEVAQIKTEYYRQISELNDSRTSDDSSCGRSTKIKNVPKIPIFEEKLITFGRWLKGVKEIFENYPKLNDFQKRALVVESLKGSARYCYDTEPDDKV
;
A
#
# COMPACT_ATOMS: atom_id res chain seq x y z
N MET A 1 -31.31 -22.68 44.03
CA MET A 1 -31.27 -23.59 42.86
C MET A 1 -31.07 -22.82 41.55
N GLU A 2 -31.70 -21.64 41.37
CA GLU A 2 -31.59 -20.84 40.14
C GLU A 2 -30.19 -20.25 39.85
N VAL A 3 -29.45 -19.83 40.88
CA VAL A 3 -28.09 -19.26 40.71
C VAL A 3 -27.13 -20.25 40.04
N SER A 4 -27.24 -21.54 40.36
CA SER A 4 -26.42 -22.61 39.77
C SER A 4 -26.75 -22.86 38.28
N MET A 5 -28.00 -22.66 37.87
CA MET A 5 -28.38 -22.77 36.45
C MET A 5 -27.82 -21.62 35.62
N LEU A 6 -27.80 -20.41 36.18
CA LEU A 6 -27.20 -19.24 35.54
C LEU A 6 -25.68 -19.36 35.41
N GLU A 7 -25.00 -19.88 36.42
CA GLU A 7 -23.56 -20.16 36.39
C GLU A 7 -23.20 -21.19 35.32
N LYS A 8 -23.97 -22.29 35.24
CA LYS A 8 -23.81 -23.31 34.21
C LYS A 8 -24.04 -22.77 32.80
N SER A 9 -25.06 -21.93 32.61
CA SER A 9 -25.34 -21.26 31.33
C SER A 9 -24.18 -20.33 30.92
N ASN A 10 -23.67 -19.53 31.87
CA ASN A 10 -22.53 -18.65 31.61
C ASN A 10 -21.24 -19.43 31.29
N LEU A 11 -21.03 -20.57 31.94
CA LEU A 11 -19.89 -21.43 31.67
C LEU A 11 -19.97 -22.02 30.25
N ASN A 12 -21.14 -22.53 29.85
CA ASN A 12 -21.36 -23.05 28.50
C ASN A 12 -21.11 -21.97 27.44
N ARG A 13 -21.62 -20.75 27.67
CA ARG A 13 -21.39 -19.62 26.76
C ARG A 13 -19.90 -19.26 26.65
N LYS A 14 -19.15 -19.29 27.76
CA LYS A 14 -17.70 -19.05 27.75
C LYS A 14 -16.95 -20.11 26.96
N ILE A 15 -17.35 -21.38 27.08
CA ILE A 15 -16.75 -22.49 26.34
C ILE A 15 -17.00 -22.33 24.83
N GLU A 16 -18.23 -22.02 24.45
CA GLU A 16 -18.59 -21.79 23.04
C GLU A 16 -17.80 -20.63 22.43
N VAL A 17 -17.70 -19.51 23.15
CA VAL A 17 -16.88 -18.36 22.71
C VAL A 17 -15.40 -18.74 22.56
N ALA A 18 -14.85 -19.54 23.47
CA ALA A 18 -13.46 -19.99 23.39
C ALA A 18 -13.22 -20.90 22.18
N GLN A 19 -14.17 -21.79 21.87
CA GLN A 19 -14.12 -22.66 20.69
C GLN A 19 -14.15 -21.83 19.40
N ILE A 20 -15.10 -20.91 19.26
CA ILE A 20 -15.20 -20.00 18.11
C ILE A 20 -13.90 -19.22 17.92
N LYS A 21 -13.33 -18.69 19.00
CA LYS A 21 -12.08 -17.93 18.94
C LYS A 21 -10.91 -18.79 18.45
N THR A 22 -10.84 -20.04 18.92
CA THR A 22 -9.79 -20.99 18.53
C THR A 22 -9.89 -21.34 17.04
N GLU A 23 -11.09 -21.65 16.57
CA GLU A 23 -11.36 -21.95 15.16
C GLU A 23 -11.04 -20.74 14.25
N TYR A 24 -11.40 -19.54 14.67
CA TYR A 24 -11.10 -18.30 13.94
C TYR A 24 -9.58 -18.08 13.80
N TYR A 25 -8.81 -18.24 14.87
CA TYR A 25 -7.35 -18.13 14.78
C TYR A 25 -6.74 -19.23 13.92
N ARG A 26 -7.27 -20.45 13.96
CA ARG A 26 -6.81 -21.54 13.10
C ARG A 26 -7.04 -21.21 11.62
N GLN A 27 -8.23 -20.73 11.26
CA GLN A 27 -8.54 -20.32 9.89
C GLN A 27 -7.62 -19.19 9.39
N ILE A 28 -7.30 -18.19 10.24
CA ILE A 28 -6.34 -17.13 9.88
C ILE A 28 -4.94 -17.70 9.65
N SER A 29 -4.49 -18.64 10.49
CA SER A 29 -3.19 -19.28 10.33
C SER A 29 -3.12 -20.05 9.01
N GLU A 30 -4.11 -20.89 8.73
CA GLU A 30 -4.19 -21.67 7.49
C GLU A 30 -4.23 -20.76 6.25
N LEU A 31 -4.99 -19.66 6.30
CA LEU A 31 -5.03 -18.66 5.23
C LEU A 31 -3.67 -17.94 5.06
N ASN A 32 -2.97 -17.62 6.14
CA ASN A 32 -1.65 -17.00 6.05
C ASN A 32 -0.58 -17.97 5.54
N ASP A 33 -0.63 -19.24 5.94
CA ASP A 33 0.29 -20.27 5.45
C ASP A 33 0.09 -20.52 3.95
N SER A 34 -1.16 -20.51 3.47
CA SER A 34 -1.47 -20.60 2.03
C SER A 34 -0.99 -19.40 1.20
N ARG A 35 -0.75 -18.24 1.84
CA ARG A 35 -0.17 -17.04 1.21
C ARG A 35 1.36 -17.06 1.14
N THR A 36 2.02 -18.04 1.75
CA THR A 36 3.49 -18.15 1.71
C THR A 36 4.02 -18.88 0.46
N SER A 37 3.13 -19.48 -0.35
CA SER A 37 3.48 -20.09 -1.64
C SER A 37 3.31 -19.16 -2.84
N ASP A 38 2.66 -18.02 -2.67
CA ASP A 38 2.77 -16.93 -3.62
C ASP A 38 3.90 -16.02 -3.17
N ASP A 39 5.08 -16.29 -3.71
CA ASP A 39 6.07 -15.26 -4.03
C ASP A 39 5.41 -14.26 -4.99
N SER A 40 4.41 -13.53 -4.49
CA SER A 40 4.16 -12.19 -4.97
C SER A 40 5.38 -11.43 -4.53
N SER A 41 6.36 -11.43 -5.43
CA SER A 41 7.34 -10.39 -5.63
C SER A 41 6.60 -9.04 -5.61
N CYS A 42 6.23 -8.59 -4.40
CA CYS A 42 6.19 -7.20 -4.06
C CYS A 42 7.64 -6.77 -4.22
N GLY A 43 7.96 -6.37 -5.45
CA GLY A 43 9.30 -6.16 -5.94
C GLY A 43 10.06 -5.32 -4.95
N ARG A 44 10.83 -6.00 -4.12
CA ARG A 44 11.75 -5.41 -3.17
C ARG A 44 12.81 -4.71 -4.00
N SER A 45 12.53 -3.44 -4.27
CA SER A 45 13.46 -2.32 -4.47
C SER A 45 14.90 -2.77 -4.76
N THR A 46 15.19 -3.13 -6.02
CA THR A 46 16.55 -3.53 -6.40
C THR A 46 17.09 -2.83 -7.65
N LYS A 47 16.37 -1.88 -8.27
CA LYS A 47 16.94 -1.05 -9.35
C LYS A 47 16.63 0.46 -9.33
N ILE A 48 15.86 0.97 -8.37
CA ILE A 48 15.60 2.43 -8.30
C ILE A 48 16.75 3.17 -7.61
N LYS A 49 17.59 2.49 -6.81
CA LYS A 49 18.69 3.13 -6.05
C LYS A 49 19.72 3.88 -6.91
N ASN A 50 19.78 3.58 -8.21
CA ASN A 50 20.73 4.18 -9.15
C ASN A 50 20.08 5.22 -10.08
N VAL A 51 18.76 5.45 -9.96
CA VAL A 51 18.07 6.48 -10.75
C VAL A 51 18.19 7.81 -10.01
N PRO A 52 18.62 8.89 -10.69
CA PRO A 52 18.62 10.22 -10.10
C PRO A 52 17.24 10.59 -9.57
N LYS A 53 17.21 11.19 -8.38
CA LYS A 53 15.98 11.66 -7.78
C LYS A 53 15.41 12.83 -8.59
N ILE A 54 14.12 12.79 -8.88
CA ILE A 54 13.42 13.90 -9.53
C ILE A 54 13.35 15.08 -8.52
N PRO A 55 13.73 16.31 -8.94
CA PRO A 55 13.60 17.50 -8.09
C PRO A 55 12.16 17.71 -7.63
N ILE A 56 11.99 18.21 -6.42
CA ILE A 56 10.66 18.44 -5.84
C ILE A 56 9.89 19.49 -6.66
N PHE A 57 8.59 19.26 -6.86
CA PHE A 57 7.67 20.20 -7.49
C PHE A 57 6.53 20.60 -6.52
N GLU A 58 6.40 21.91 -6.30
CA GLU A 58 5.43 22.55 -5.41
C GLU A 58 4.58 23.59 -6.16
N GLU A 59 4.04 23.22 -7.33
CA GLU A 59 3.05 24.06 -8.08
C GLU A 59 3.60 25.36 -8.69
N LYS A 60 4.91 25.58 -8.70
CA LYS A 60 5.52 26.79 -9.28
C LYS A 60 5.49 26.74 -10.81
N LEU A 61 4.47 27.37 -11.43
CA LEU A 61 4.25 27.42 -12.88
C LEU A 61 5.50 27.83 -13.69
N ILE A 62 6.25 28.83 -13.22
CA ILE A 62 7.47 29.33 -13.88
C ILE A 62 8.55 28.24 -13.98
N THR A 63 8.58 27.33 -13.00
CA THR A 63 9.56 26.24 -12.95
C THR A 63 9.06 24.94 -13.57
N PHE A 64 7.76 24.84 -13.89
CA PHE A 64 7.15 23.61 -14.41
C PHE A 64 7.82 23.12 -15.69
N GLY A 65 8.07 24.01 -16.65
CA GLY A 65 8.74 23.63 -17.91
C GLY A 65 10.16 23.07 -17.69
N ARG A 66 10.91 23.65 -16.76
CA ARG A 66 12.26 23.16 -16.40
C ARG A 66 12.19 21.82 -15.68
N TRP A 67 11.25 21.68 -14.76
CA TRP A 67 11.02 20.44 -14.03
C TRP A 67 10.62 19.31 -14.99
N LEU A 68 9.67 19.54 -15.88
CA LEU A 68 9.22 18.55 -16.87
C LEU A 68 10.35 18.12 -17.80
N LYS A 69 11.22 19.05 -18.22
CA LYS A 69 12.40 18.72 -19.01
C LYS A 69 13.33 17.77 -18.24
N GLY A 70 13.61 18.06 -16.97
CA GLY A 70 14.43 17.19 -16.12
C GLY A 70 13.84 15.79 -15.93
N VAL A 71 12.51 15.69 -15.73
CA VAL A 71 11.81 14.40 -15.66
C VAL A 71 11.99 13.60 -16.96
N LYS A 72 11.80 14.25 -18.13
CA LYS A 72 12.00 13.60 -19.43
C LYS A 72 13.43 13.12 -19.62
N GLU A 73 14.41 13.96 -19.33
CA GLU A 73 15.83 13.59 -19.42
C GLU A 73 16.15 12.37 -18.54
N ILE A 74 15.61 12.27 -17.33
CA ILE A 74 15.77 11.07 -16.48
C ILE A 74 15.14 9.84 -17.15
N PHE A 75 13.93 9.94 -17.70
CA PHE A 75 13.28 8.77 -18.29
C PHE A 75 13.94 8.30 -19.59
N GLU A 76 14.49 9.22 -20.39
CA GLU A 76 15.27 8.90 -21.59
C GLU A 76 16.60 8.19 -21.25
N ASN A 77 17.27 8.60 -20.16
CA ASN A 77 18.52 7.98 -19.72
C ASN A 77 18.33 6.64 -19.00
N TYR A 78 17.11 6.33 -18.55
CA TYR A 78 16.78 5.11 -17.82
C TYR A 78 15.61 4.35 -18.49
N PRO A 79 15.77 3.88 -19.75
CA PRO A 79 14.69 3.29 -20.54
C PRO A 79 14.15 1.95 -19.98
N LYS A 80 14.88 1.34 -19.05
CA LYS A 80 14.46 0.10 -18.36
C LYS A 80 13.39 0.35 -17.29
N LEU A 81 13.06 1.62 -17.00
CA LEU A 81 11.98 1.95 -16.09
C LEU A 81 10.64 1.64 -16.75
N ASN A 82 9.84 0.81 -16.07
CA ASN A 82 8.45 0.61 -16.47
C ASN A 82 7.58 1.81 -16.04
N ASP A 83 6.36 1.88 -16.57
CA ASP A 83 5.51 3.04 -16.33
C ASP A 83 5.06 3.17 -14.87
N PHE A 84 4.94 2.06 -14.15
CA PHE A 84 4.67 2.06 -12.71
C PHE A 84 5.80 2.75 -11.93
N GLN A 85 7.06 2.41 -12.23
CA GLN A 85 8.23 3.03 -11.61
C GLN A 85 8.35 4.52 -11.97
N LYS A 86 8.10 4.87 -13.24
CA LYS A 86 8.07 6.28 -13.66
C LYS A 86 7.02 7.09 -12.91
N ARG A 87 5.80 6.55 -12.78
CA ARG A 87 4.71 7.16 -12.01
C ARG A 87 5.11 7.34 -10.55
N ALA A 88 5.64 6.29 -9.91
CA ALA A 88 6.08 6.37 -8.52
C ALA A 88 7.13 7.48 -8.28
N LEU A 89 8.12 7.62 -9.18
CA LEU A 89 9.14 8.68 -9.09
C LEU A 89 8.54 10.08 -9.21
N VAL A 90 7.61 10.28 -10.16
CA VAL A 90 6.92 11.57 -10.32
C VAL A 90 6.11 11.89 -9.07
N VAL A 91 5.30 10.94 -8.60
CA VAL A 91 4.44 11.09 -7.42
C VAL A 91 5.22 11.37 -6.14
N GLU A 92 6.40 10.77 -5.98
CA GLU A 92 7.30 11.05 -4.84
C GLU A 92 7.82 12.50 -4.86
N SER A 93 8.06 13.04 -6.05
CA SER A 93 8.58 14.40 -6.23
C SER A 93 7.53 15.51 -6.06
N LEU A 94 6.24 15.18 -6.11
CA LEU A 94 5.17 16.15 -5.86
C LEU A 94 5.07 16.46 -4.36
N LYS A 95 4.94 17.75 -4.02
CA LYS A 95 4.71 18.24 -2.65
C LYS A 95 3.67 19.36 -2.64
N GLY A 96 3.17 19.67 -1.44
CA GLY A 96 2.20 20.74 -1.22
C GLY A 96 0.92 20.56 -2.06
N SER A 97 0.43 21.65 -2.64
CA SER A 97 -0.77 21.66 -3.48
C SER A 97 -0.66 20.70 -4.67
N ALA A 98 0.52 20.57 -5.29
CA ALA A 98 0.69 19.67 -6.43
C ALA A 98 0.45 18.21 -6.04
N ARG A 99 0.84 17.82 -4.82
CA ARG A 99 0.55 16.50 -4.27
C ARG A 99 -0.91 16.35 -3.89
N TYR A 100 -1.48 17.38 -3.24
CA TYR A 100 -2.88 17.42 -2.89
C TYR A 100 -3.78 17.23 -4.12
N CYS A 101 -3.53 17.98 -5.20
CA CYS A 101 -4.28 17.84 -6.46
C CYS A 101 -4.20 16.42 -7.02
N TYR A 102 -3.01 15.81 -7.03
CA TYR A 102 -2.82 14.43 -7.48
C TYR A 102 -3.63 13.41 -6.67
N ASP A 103 -3.64 13.53 -5.34
CA ASP A 103 -4.36 12.59 -4.46
C ASP A 103 -5.90 12.82 -4.48
N THR A 104 -6.36 14.03 -4.85
CA THR A 104 -7.79 14.38 -4.89
C THR A 104 -8.48 14.07 -6.22
N GLU A 105 -7.73 13.86 -7.30
CA GLU A 105 -8.32 13.58 -8.60
C GLU A 105 -8.67 12.08 -8.67
N PRO A 106 -9.96 11.72 -8.84
CA PRO A 106 -10.33 10.31 -8.99
C PRO A 106 -9.75 9.76 -10.30
N ASP A 107 -9.08 8.61 -10.22
CA ASP A 107 -8.54 7.89 -11.40
C ASP A 107 -9.63 7.55 -12.44
N ASP A 108 -10.90 7.54 -12.01
CA ASP A 108 -12.08 7.32 -12.84
C ASP A 108 -12.60 8.64 -13.44
N LYS A 109 -11.95 9.08 -14.50
CA LYS A 109 -12.60 9.86 -15.57
C LYS A 109 -12.60 9.00 -16.83
N VAL A 110 -13.37 7.92 -16.81
CA VAL A 110 -13.74 7.11 -17.98
C VAL A 110 -15.17 7.43 -18.38
#